data_AF-A0A970RPD6-F1
#
_entry.id   AF-A0A970RPD6-F1
#
_cell.length_a   1.000
_cell.length_b   1.000
_cell.length_c   1.000
_cell.angle_alpha   90.00
_cell.angle_beta   90.00
_cell.angle_gamma   90.00
#
_symmetry.space_group_name_H-M   'P 1'
#
loop_
_entity.id
_entity.type
_entity.pdbx_description
1 polymer ?
#
loop_
_entity_poly.entity_id
_entity_poly.type
_entity_poly.pdbx_seq_one_letter_code
_entity_poly.pdbx_strand_id
1 'polypeptide(L)'
;MSNGQERPVKQLKNRKNRKKKSKNPEQQALKNQKTRHPVKKTGEDEPQIIVPRIHEPTPTCALCGKPIDSIAQSIGGPEPETFNHFDCVLRKIADEEHVVPPQKVSYIGRGTFAVIEMKDDKTFSIVKRIPYESPDTFSFMKKYVESKKR
;
A
#
# COMPACT_ATOMS: atom_id res chain seq x y z
N MET A 1 -31.90 17.06 41.82
CA MET A 1 -30.43 17.27 41.82
C MET A 1 -29.87 16.54 40.60
N SER A 2 -29.92 17.15 39.43
CA SER A 2 -29.66 16.52 38.13
C SER A 2 -28.76 17.44 37.32
N ASN A 3 -27.48 17.06 37.17
CA ASN A 3 -26.48 17.78 36.38
C ASN A 3 -26.11 16.91 35.16
N GLY A 4 -26.70 17.22 34.01
CA GLY A 4 -26.24 16.78 32.69
C GLY A 4 -25.47 17.92 32.04
N GLN A 5 -24.20 17.68 31.69
CA GLN A 5 -23.40 18.65 30.94
C GLN A 5 -23.53 18.35 29.44
N GLU A 6 -24.31 19.20 28.75
CA GLU A 6 -24.47 19.22 27.30
C GLU A 6 -23.33 19.99 26.62
N ARG A 7 -22.85 19.48 25.48
CA ARG A 7 -21.78 20.07 24.67
C ARG A 7 -22.36 21.07 23.65
N PRO A 8 -21.74 22.24 23.41
CA PRO A 8 -22.32 23.28 22.56
C PRO A 8 -22.17 23.01 21.06
N VAL A 9 -23.29 23.12 20.34
CA VAL A 9 -23.45 23.00 18.87
C VAL A 9 -23.04 24.32 18.19
N LYS A 10 -22.05 24.28 17.29
CA LYS A 10 -21.65 25.46 16.49
C LYS A 10 -22.56 25.60 15.25
N GLN A 11 -23.19 26.77 15.18
CA GLN A 11 -24.06 27.26 14.11
C GLN A 11 -23.33 27.38 12.77
N LEU A 12 -23.88 26.76 11.72
CA LEU A 12 -23.53 27.05 10.32
C LEU A 12 -24.43 28.16 9.79
N LYS A 13 -23.84 29.32 9.47
CA LYS A 13 -24.54 30.44 8.84
C LYS A 13 -24.38 30.41 7.32
N ASN A 14 -25.55 30.57 6.71
CA ASN A 14 -25.92 30.61 5.31
C ASN A 14 -25.25 31.79 4.56
N ARG A 15 -24.67 31.57 3.37
CA ARG A 15 -24.41 32.66 2.41
C ARG A 15 -24.67 32.24 0.96
N LYS A 16 -25.58 33.01 0.36
CA LYS A 16 -26.34 32.81 -0.88
C LYS A 16 -25.49 32.89 -2.15
N ASN A 17 -25.86 32.02 -3.11
CA ASN A 17 -26.06 32.26 -4.55
C ASN A 17 -25.41 33.49 -5.21
N ARG A 18 -24.56 33.26 -6.23
CA ARG A 18 -24.46 34.18 -7.38
C ARG A 18 -24.01 33.50 -8.68
N LYS A 19 -25.03 33.20 -9.51
CA LYS A 19 -25.13 33.30 -10.98
C LYS A 19 -23.94 32.84 -11.85
N LYS A 20 -24.16 31.69 -12.51
CA LYS A 20 -23.61 31.35 -13.83
C LYS A 20 -23.94 32.47 -14.82
N LYS A 21 -22.92 33.02 -15.50
CA LYS A 21 -23.09 33.86 -16.69
C LYS A 21 -22.12 33.37 -17.76
N SER A 22 -22.71 32.79 -18.79
CA SER A 22 -22.17 32.43 -20.09
C SER A 22 -21.39 33.58 -20.74
N LYS A 23 -20.25 33.25 -21.36
CA LYS A 23 -19.63 34.05 -22.44
C LYS A 23 -18.93 33.13 -23.46
N ASN A 24 -19.17 33.47 -24.72
CA ASN A 24 -18.76 32.82 -25.97
C ASN A 24 -17.26 32.53 -26.11
N PRO A 25 -16.87 31.56 -26.97
CA PRO A 25 -15.50 31.09 -27.15
C PRO A 25 -14.74 31.78 -28.31
N GLU A 26 -14.97 33.07 -28.54
CA GLU A 26 -14.30 33.79 -29.62
C GLU A 26 -13.71 35.08 -29.05
N GLN A 27 -12.41 35.29 -29.29
CA GLN A 27 -11.58 36.43 -28.89
C GLN A 27 -10.92 36.33 -27.50
N GLN A 28 -9.87 35.50 -27.43
CA GLN A 28 -8.65 35.82 -26.66
C GLN A 28 -7.42 35.11 -27.27
N ALA A 29 -7.30 35.24 -28.59
CA ALA A 29 -6.00 35.17 -29.24
C ALA A 29 -5.29 36.53 -29.03
N LEU A 30 -3.97 36.50 -28.79
CA LEU A 30 -3.07 37.64 -28.57
C LEU A 30 -2.95 38.14 -27.13
N LYS A 31 -2.15 37.42 -26.34
CA LYS A 31 -1.02 37.98 -25.54
C LYS A 31 -0.50 36.92 -24.56
N ASN A 32 0.45 36.11 -25.02
CA ASN A 32 1.52 35.63 -24.15
C ASN A 32 2.75 35.22 -24.97
N GLN A 33 3.32 36.21 -25.65
CA GLN A 33 4.69 36.12 -26.12
C GLN A 33 5.57 36.74 -25.03
N LYS A 34 6.27 35.90 -24.27
CA LYS A 34 7.56 36.24 -23.66
C LYS A 34 8.36 34.97 -23.40
N THR A 35 9.33 34.79 -24.30
CA THR A 35 10.64 34.16 -24.13
C THR A 35 10.67 32.70 -23.66
N ARG A 36 10.37 31.78 -24.59
CA ARG A 36 11.01 30.47 -24.58
C ARG A 36 12.47 30.70 -24.96
N HIS A 37 13.39 30.63 -24.00
CA HIS A 37 14.81 30.50 -24.33
C HIS A 37 14.97 29.22 -25.16
N PRO A 38 15.58 29.27 -26.36
CA PRO A 38 15.95 28.04 -27.04
C PRO A 38 17.03 27.39 -26.20
N VAL A 39 16.70 26.29 -25.53
CA VAL A 39 17.73 25.40 -24.97
C VAL A 39 18.49 24.85 -26.19
N LYS A 40 19.62 25.49 -26.50
CA LYS A 40 20.61 24.94 -27.43
C LYS A 40 21.01 23.60 -26.83
N LYS A 41 20.57 22.50 -27.46
CA LYS A 41 21.20 21.19 -27.30
C LYS A 41 22.57 21.29 -27.98
N THR A 42 23.54 21.88 -27.30
CA THR A 42 24.94 21.63 -27.60
C THR A 42 25.17 20.19 -27.18
N GLY A 43 25.24 19.31 -28.18
CA GLY A 43 25.76 17.97 -28.02
C GLY A 43 27.23 18.09 -27.66
N GLU A 44 27.51 18.15 -26.37
CA GLU A 44 28.79 17.76 -25.83
C GLU A 44 28.56 16.35 -25.30
N ASP A 45 29.22 15.42 -25.96
CA ASP A 45 29.31 13.99 -25.67
C ASP A 45 29.92 13.84 -24.27
N GLU A 46 29.14 14.13 -23.23
CA GLU A 46 29.54 13.83 -21.86
C GLU A 46 29.57 12.30 -21.77
N PRO A 47 30.74 11.67 -21.54
CA PRO A 47 30.82 10.23 -21.51
C PRO A 47 29.90 9.75 -20.40
N GLN A 48 28.79 9.14 -20.78
CA GLN A 48 27.84 8.58 -19.83
C GLN A 48 28.60 7.48 -19.09
N ILE A 49 28.96 7.75 -17.84
CA ILE A 49 29.63 6.78 -16.99
C ILE A 49 28.66 5.60 -16.86
N ILE A 50 28.95 4.51 -17.57
CA ILE A 50 28.18 3.28 -17.51
C ILE A 50 28.51 2.66 -16.15
N VAL A 51 27.77 3.05 -15.12
CA VAL A 51 27.86 2.42 -13.80
C VAL A 51 27.24 1.03 -13.92
N PRO A 52 28.00 -0.06 -13.71
CA PRO A 52 27.43 -1.40 -13.67
C PRO A 52 26.38 -1.43 -12.54
N ARG A 53 25.15 -1.78 -12.87
CA ARG A 53 24.11 -1.99 -11.84
C ARG A 53 24.48 -3.25 -11.07
N ILE A 54 24.95 -3.07 -9.84
CA ILE A 54 25.18 -4.17 -8.90
C ILE A 54 23.80 -4.75 -8.58
N HIS A 55 23.57 -5.99 -8.95
CA HIS A 55 22.34 -6.71 -8.64
C HIS A 55 22.50 -7.30 -7.24
N GLU A 56 21.82 -6.73 -6.27
CA GLU A 56 21.79 -7.31 -4.92
C GLU A 56 21.05 -8.65 -4.94
N PRO A 57 21.50 -9.63 -4.14
CA PRO A 57 20.79 -10.88 -4.00
C PRO A 57 19.38 -10.62 -3.41
N THR A 58 18.37 -10.95 -4.19
CA THR A 58 16.96 -10.95 -3.79
C THR A 58 16.71 -12.15 -2.88
N PRO A 59 16.03 -11.97 -1.73
CA PRO A 59 15.67 -13.12 -0.91
C PRO A 59 14.72 -14.03 -1.68
N THR A 60 14.86 -15.33 -1.48
CA THR A 60 14.01 -16.35 -2.10
C THR A 60 12.86 -16.71 -1.15
N CYS A 61 11.66 -16.88 -1.71
CA CYS A 61 10.50 -17.31 -0.95
C CYS A 61 10.62 -18.79 -0.54
N ALA A 62 10.45 -19.09 0.76
CA ALA A 62 10.54 -20.47 1.25
C ALA A 62 9.38 -21.38 0.78
N LEU A 63 8.21 -20.81 0.44
CA LEU A 63 7.06 -21.59 -0.06
C LEU A 63 7.13 -21.94 -1.54
N CYS A 64 7.55 -21.02 -2.41
CA CYS A 64 7.53 -21.23 -3.86
C CYS A 64 8.91 -21.29 -4.52
N GLY A 65 9.99 -21.03 -3.77
CA GLY A 65 11.36 -21.03 -4.26
C GLY A 65 11.70 -19.88 -5.21
N LYS A 66 10.75 -18.99 -5.51
CA LYS A 66 10.95 -17.85 -6.42
C LYS A 66 11.61 -16.66 -5.70
N PRO A 67 12.43 -15.86 -6.39
CA PRO A 67 12.96 -14.63 -5.83
C PRO A 67 11.82 -13.65 -5.52
N ILE A 68 11.99 -12.88 -4.44
CA ILE A 68 11.10 -11.82 -4.02
C ILE A 68 11.64 -10.50 -4.58
N ASP A 69 10.98 -9.95 -5.59
CA ASP A 69 11.40 -8.72 -6.26
C ASP A 69 11.34 -7.50 -5.33
N SER A 70 10.32 -7.45 -4.47
CA SER A 70 10.11 -6.37 -3.51
C SER A 70 9.84 -6.93 -2.13
N ILE A 71 10.66 -6.53 -1.15
CA ILE A 71 10.48 -6.92 0.26
C ILE A 71 9.10 -6.48 0.78
N ALA A 72 8.50 -5.43 0.22
CA ALA A 72 7.15 -5.00 0.58
C ALA A 72 6.05 -6.02 0.24
N GLN A 73 6.32 -6.96 -0.69
CA GLN A 73 5.42 -8.07 -1.05
C GLN A 73 5.71 -9.34 -0.24
N SER A 74 6.65 -9.28 0.69
CA SER A 74 7.04 -10.40 1.54
C SER A 74 6.55 -10.25 2.97
N ILE A 75 6.45 -11.38 3.65
CA ILE A 75 6.15 -11.50 5.08
C ILE A 75 7.17 -12.45 5.71
N GLY A 76 7.49 -12.23 6.99
CA GLY A 76 8.30 -13.17 7.75
C GLY A 76 7.60 -14.53 7.84
N GLY A 77 8.36 -15.61 7.69
CA GLY A 77 7.85 -16.95 7.98
C GLY A 77 7.70 -17.21 9.49
N PRO A 78 7.19 -18.40 9.85
CA PRO A 78 7.12 -18.83 11.25
C PRO A 78 8.51 -18.98 11.88
N GLU A 79 9.54 -19.24 11.06
CA GLU A 79 10.94 -19.26 11.49
C GLU A 79 11.63 -17.92 11.19
N PRO A 80 12.53 -17.46 12.08
CA PRO A 80 13.40 -16.32 11.81
C PRO A 80 14.24 -16.57 10.55
N GLU A 81 14.59 -15.49 9.85
CA GLU A 81 15.40 -15.53 8.61
C GLU A 81 14.69 -16.06 7.35
N THR A 82 13.45 -16.56 7.47
CA THR A 82 12.66 -17.00 6.32
C THR A 82 11.72 -15.91 5.81
N PHE A 83 11.72 -15.70 4.49
CA PHE A 83 10.80 -14.78 3.82
C PHE A 83 9.85 -15.54 2.92
N ASN A 84 8.60 -15.10 2.88
CA ASN A 84 7.58 -15.69 2.03
C ASN A 84 6.84 -14.61 1.26
N HIS A 85 6.39 -14.92 0.05
CA HIS A 85 5.42 -14.06 -0.62
C HIS A 85 4.12 -14.02 0.18
N PHE A 86 3.56 -12.82 0.33
CA PHE A 86 2.28 -12.63 0.99
C PHE A 86 1.17 -13.50 0.37
N ASP A 87 1.12 -13.58 -0.95
CA ASP A 87 0.14 -14.39 -1.68
C ASP A 87 0.34 -15.90 -1.49
N CYS A 88 1.60 -16.35 -1.36
CA CYS A 88 1.89 -17.77 -1.10
C CYS A 88 1.38 -18.18 0.28
N VAL A 89 1.55 -17.32 1.29
CA VAL A 89 1.05 -17.57 2.64
C VAL A 89 -0.47 -17.61 2.65
N LEU A 90 -1.13 -16.68 1.96
CA LEU A 90 -2.60 -16.67 1.83
C LEU A 90 -3.14 -17.98 1.25
N ARG A 91 -2.52 -18.49 0.18
CA ARG A 91 -2.91 -19.78 -0.43
C ARG A 91 -2.65 -20.94 0.50
N LYS A 92 -1.47 -21.00 1.10
CA LYS A 92 -1.11 -22.05 2.06
C LYS A 92 -2.13 -22.15 3.20
N ILE A 93 -2.49 -21.01 3.79
CA ILE A 93 -3.48 -20.97 4.88
C ILE A 93 -4.87 -21.37 4.38
N ALA A 94 -5.26 -20.95 3.17
CA ALA A 94 -6.53 -21.34 2.58
C ALA A 94 -6.62 -22.84 2.33
N ASP A 95 -5.52 -23.45 1.88
CA ASP A 95 -5.40 -24.89 1.62
C ASP A 95 -5.38 -25.69 2.93
N GLU A 96 -4.61 -25.26 3.94
CA GLU A 96 -4.53 -25.92 5.26
C GLU A 96 -5.87 -25.90 5.99
N GLU A 97 -6.58 -24.77 5.99
CA GLU A 97 -7.87 -24.61 6.66
C GLU A 97 -9.06 -25.07 5.80
N HIS A 98 -8.81 -25.57 4.58
CA HIS A 98 -9.84 -26.05 3.64
C HIS A 98 -10.99 -25.04 3.46
N VAL A 99 -10.63 -23.77 3.25
CA VAL A 99 -11.60 -22.67 3.26
C VAL A 99 -12.54 -22.77 2.06
N VAL A 100 -13.81 -23.05 2.33
CA VAL A 100 -14.88 -23.15 1.32
C VAL A 100 -15.87 -21.98 1.43
N PRO A 101 -16.48 -21.52 0.32
CA PRO A 101 -17.52 -20.49 0.40
C PRO A 101 -18.65 -20.91 1.36
N PRO A 102 -19.12 -20.03 2.27
CA PRO A 102 -18.94 -18.57 2.31
C PRO A 102 -17.71 -18.06 3.09
N GLN A 103 -16.78 -18.95 3.46
CA GLN A 103 -15.57 -18.59 4.19
C GLN A 103 -14.47 -18.08 3.24
N LYS A 104 -13.63 -17.17 3.75
CA LYS A 104 -12.50 -16.57 3.03
C LYS A 104 -11.34 -16.29 4.00
N VAL A 105 -10.10 -16.45 3.54
CA VAL A 105 -8.92 -15.99 4.28
C VAL A 105 -8.67 -14.50 3.98
N SER A 106 -8.48 -13.70 5.01
CA SER A 106 -8.15 -12.28 4.91
C SER A 106 -7.03 -11.90 5.88
N TYR A 107 -6.20 -10.95 5.49
CA TYR A 107 -5.16 -10.41 6.37
C TYR A 107 -5.72 -9.30 7.26
N ILE A 108 -5.52 -9.41 8.56
CA ILE A 108 -6.05 -8.45 9.56
C ILE A 108 -4.98 -7.52 10.14
N GLY A 109 -3.72 -7.66 9.69
CA GLY A 109 -2.59 -6.84 10.13
C GLY A 109 -1.68 -7.54 11.13
N ARG A 110 -0.52 -6.93 11.41
CA ARG A 110 0.50 -7.41 12.37
C ARG A 110 0.91 -8.87 12.13
N GLY A 111 1.05 -9.28 10.87
CA GLY A 111 1.41 -10.64 10.51
C GLY A 111 0.37 -11.71 10.90
N THR A 112 -0.88 -11.31 11.12
CA THR A 112 -1.98 -12.21 11.47
C THR A 112 -2.99 -12.30 10.34
N PHE A 113 -3.36 -13.54 10.00
CA PHE A 113 -4.43 -13.86 9.06
C PHE A 113 -5.69 -14.27 9.81
N ALA A 114 -6.84 -14.11 9.18
CA ALA A 114 -8.11 -14.51 9.73
C ALA A 114 -8.95 -15.23 8.68
N VAL A 115 -9.58 -16.32 9.10
CA VAL A 115 -10.67 -16.93 8.35
C VAL A 115 -11.93 -16.17 8.71
N ILE A 116 -12.51 -15.49 7.72
CA ILE A 116 -13.78 -14.78 7.85
C ILE A 116 -14.88 -15.59 7.20
N GLU A 117 -16.07 -15.57 7.79
CA GLU A 117 -17.28 -16.16 7.23
C GLU A 117 -18.24 -15.03 6.89
N MET A 118 -18.65 -14.96 5.63
CA MET A 118 -19.60 -13.97 5.13
C MET A 118 -21.02 -14.46 5.40
N LYS A 119 -21.85 -13.63 6.02
CA LYS A 119 -23.27 -13.89 6.21
C LYS A 119 -24.09 -13.15 5.15
N ASP A 120 -25.30 -13.65 4.89
CA ASP A 120 -26.21 -13.09 3.87
C ASP A 120 -26.61 -11.63 4.14
N ASP A 121 -26.53 -11.19 5.40
CA ASP A 121 -26.80 -9.83 5.87
C ASP A 121 -25.62 -8.85 5.63
N LYS A 122 -24.65 -9.21 4.79
CA LYS A 122 -23.41 -8.45 4.52
C LYS A 122 -22.53 -8.23 5.76
N THR A 123 -22.80 -8.96 6.85
CA THR A 123 -21.89 -8.99 8.00
C THR A 123 -20.85 -10.08 7.80
N PHE A 124 -19.73 -9.95 8.50
CA PHE A 124 -18.69 -10.98 8.53
C PHE A 124 -18.33 -11.32 9.97
N SER A 125 -18.12 -12.60 10.25
CA SER A 125 -17.58 -13.08 11.52
C SER A 125 -16.18 -13.64 11.32
N ILE A 126 -15.26 -13.31 12.22
CA ILE A 126 -13.94 -13.95 12.25
C ILE A 126 -14.09 -15.31 12.94
N VAL A 127 -13.95 -16.38 12.17
CA VAL A 127 -14.03 -17.76 12.65
C VAL A 127 -12.74 -18.13 13.38
N LYS A 128 -11.59 -17.77 12.79
CA LYS A 128 -10.28 -18.15 13.31
C LYS A 128 -9.26 -17.06 13.03
N ARG A 129 -8.33 -16.87 13.97
CA ARG A 129 -7.14 -16.02 13.80
C ARG A 129 -5.90 -16.91 13.78
N ILE A 130 -5.07 -16.70 12.78
CA ILE A 130 -3.87 -17.49 12.51
C ILE A 130 -2.70 -16.51 12.55
N PRO A 131 -2.00 -16.41 13.70
CA PRO A 131 -0.77 -15.63 13.77
C PRO A 131 0.29 -16.35 12.93
N TYR A 132 0.79 -15.69 11.89
CA TYR A 132 1.79 -16.24 10.99
C TYR A 132 3.18 -15.69 11.28
N GLU A 133 3.26 -14.40 11.60
CA GLU A 133 4.50 -13.73 12.01
C GLU A 133 4.52 -13.54 13.52
N SER A 134 5.68 -13.79 14.15
CA SER A 134 5.94 -13.45 15.53
C SER A 134 6.61 -12.07 15.66
N PRO A 135 6.60 -11.44 16.84
CA PRO A 135 7.34 -10.19 17.08
C PRO A 135 8.84 -10.30 16.76
N ASP A 136 9.42 -11.48 16.96
CA ASP A 136 10.83 -11.75 16.69
C ASP A 136 11.12 -11.78 15.19
N THR A 137 10.28 -12.48 14.42
CA THR A 137 10.40 -12.53 12.95
C THR A 137 10.16 -11.16 12.32
N PHE A 138 9.21 -10.38 12.86
CA PHE A 138 9.00 -8.98 12.45
C PHE A 138 10.23 -8.11 12.71
N SER A 139 10.83 -8.25 13.90
CA SER A 139 12.03 -7.50 14.28
C SER A 139 13.22 -7.85 13.39
N PHE A 140 13.36 -9.11 13.00
CA PHE A 140 14.36 -9.55 12.04
C PHE A 140 14.13 -8.92 10.66
N MET A 141 12.91 -9.01 10.12
CA MET A 141 12.57 -8.42 8.83
C MET A 141 12.81 -6.91 8.81
N LYS A 142 12.49 -6.21 9.90
CA LYS A 142 12.78 -4.78 10.04
C LYS A 142 14.29 -4.50 9.97
N LYS A 143 15.11 -5.24 10.72
CA LYS A 143 16.59 -5.08 10.68
C LYS A 143 17.16 -5.36 9.30
N TYR A 144 16.65 -6.38 8.61
CA TYR A 144 17.05 -6.73 7.23
C TYR A 144 16.72 -5.60 6.24
N VAL A 145 15.55 -4.99 6.35
CA VAL A 145 15.17 -3.86 5.50
C VAL A 145 16.01 -2.62 5.81
N GLU A 146 16.31 -2.36 7.08
CA GLU A 146 17.13 -1.22 7.50
C GLU A 146 18.59 -1.35 7.04
N SER A 147 19.15 -2.56 7.03
CA SER A 147 20.52 -2.78 6.55
C SER A 147 20.65 -2.58 5.03
N LYS A 148 19.61 -2.89 4.26
CA LYS A 148 19.56 -2.71 2.80
C LYS A 148 19.20 -1.29 2.32
N LYS A 149 18.89 -0.36 3.23
CA LYS A 149 18.57 1.04 2.88
C LYS A 149 19.80 1.94 2.68
N ARG A 150 21.01 1.40 2.73
CA ARG A 150 22.28 2.12 2.57
C ARG A 150 22.78 2.07 1.14
#